data_AF-A0A1F6K590-F1
#
_entry.id   AF-A0A1F6K590-F1
#
_cell.length_a   1.000
_cell.length_b   1.000
_cell.length_c   1.000
_cell.angle_alpha   90.00
_cell.angle_beta   90.00
_cell.angle_gamma   90.00
#
_symmetry.space_group_name_H-M   'P 1'
#
loop_
_entity.id
_entity.type
_entity.pdbx_description
1 polymer ?
#
loop_
_entity_poly.entity_id
_entity_poly.type
_entity_poly.pdbx_seq_one_letter_code
_entity_poly.pdbx_strand_id
1 'polypeptide(L)'
;MELIKNFGLDPVFLGAQIVNFLIILYLLRRFLYKPVFQMLKKRASEIKEGLEKTEEARKLLENTLEQEKNILKKAQTHATKIMEDAKNEALEIQKKSEEAAKKHAEKIINETREQIEREAKETEDRIIANVSKISVSFLEKALSGLFTEKEQKELMTRAVKKLK
;
A
#
# COMPACT_ATOMS: atom_id res chain seq x y z
N MET A 1 58.42 -41.94 -88.97
CA MET A 1 57.64 -40.69 -88.85
C MET A 1 56.36 -40.71 -89.69
N GLU A 2 55.66 -41.86 -89.86
CA GLU A 2 54.43 -41.90 -90.70
C GLU A 2 53.21 -42.55 -90.02
N LEU A 3 53.32 -42.99 -88.76
CA LEU A 3 52.20 -43.63 -88.05
C LEU A 3 51.27 -42.65 -87.31
N ILE A 4 51.62 -41.36 -87.24
CA ILE A 4 50.84 -40.34 -86.50
C ILE A 4 49.91 -39.53 -87.43
N LYS A 5 50.23 -39.43 -88.73
CA LYS A 5 49.45 -38.63 -89.69
C LYS A 5 48.13 -39.27 -90.14
N ASN A 6 48.00 -40.59 -90.11
CA ASN A 6 46.77 -41.31 -90.52
C ASN A 6 45.78 -41.57 -89.37
N PHE A 7 46.12 -41.18 -88.13
CA PHE A 7 45.24 -41.37 -86.97
C PHE A 7 44.32 -40.17 -86.69
N GLY A 8 44.30 -39.15 -87.55
CA GLY A 8 43.49 -37.94 -87.34
C GLY A 8 43.84 -37.17 -86.06
N LEU A 9 45.00 -37.46 -85.46
CA LEU A 9 45.48 -36.86 -84.23
C LEU A 9 46.62 -35.89 -84.55
N ASP A 10 46.23 -34.68 -84.93
CA ASP A 10 47.16 -33.55 -85.01
C ASP A 10 47.63 -33.17 -83.59
N PRO A 11 48.93 -33.29 -83.26
CA PRO A 11 49.44 -32.97 -81.92
C PRO A 11 49.15 -31.53 -81.48
N VAL A 12 49.09 -30.62 -82.45
CA VAL A 12 48.73 -29.21 -82.26
C VAL A 12 47.25 -29.06 -81.87
N PHE A 13 46.36 -29.85 -82.48
CA PHE A 13 44.94 -29.84 -82.17
C PHE A 13 44.66 -30.42 -80.76
N LEU A 14 45.36 -31.49 -80.41
CA LEU A 14 45.28 -32.11 -79.08
C LEU A 14 45.78 -31.16 -77.98
N GLY A 15 46.89 -30.45 -78.22
CA GLY A 15 47.38 -29.40 -77.33
C GLY A 15 46.40 -28.24 -77.17
N ALA A 16 45.80 -27.77 -78.27
CA ALA A 16 44.78 -26.72 -78.23
C ALA A 16 43.51 -27.14 -77.45
N GLN A 17 43.09 -28.40 -77.56
CA GLN A 17 41.95 -28.94 -76.84
C GLN A 17 42.22 -29.05 -75.33
N ILE A 18 43.43 -29.44 -74.93
CA ILE A 18 43.85 -29.45 -73.52
C ILE A 18 43.88 -28.02 -72.97
N VAL A 19 44.45 -27.06 -73.71
CA VAL A 19 44.47 -25.65 -73.28
C VAL A 19 43.05 -25.10 -73.14
N ASN A 20 42.16 -25.39 -74.09
CA ASN A 20 40.75 -24.99 -73.99
C ASN A 20 40.05 -25.62 -72.78
N PHE A 21 40.25 -26.92 -72.54
CA PHE A 21 39.73 -27.59 -71.35
C PHE A 21 40.25 -26.95 -70.05
N LEU A 22 41.54 -26.63 -69.97
CA LEU A 22 42.13 -25.96 -68.82
C LEU A 22 41.58 -24.54 -68.62
N ILE A 23 41.34 -23.79 -69.69
CA ILE A 23 40.70 -22.45 -69.61
C ILE A 23 39.28 -22.59 -69.07
N ILE A 24 38.47 -23.52 -69.60
CA ILE A 24 37.10 -23.76 -69.13
C ILE A 24 37.11 -24.24 -67.67
N LEU A 25 38.02 -25.14 -67.30
CA LEU A 25 38.18 -25.63 -65.93
C LEU A 25 38.56 -24.51 -64.97
N TYR A 26 39.47 -23.61 -65.38
CA TYR A 26 39.84 -22.44 -64.60
C TYR A 26 38.65 -21.49 -64.41
N LEU A 27 37.89 -21.22 -65.47
CA LEU A 27 36.68 -20.41 -65.41
C LEU A 27 35.63 -21.06 -64.50
N LEU A 28 35.35 -22.36 -64.62
CA LEU A 28 34.43 -23.08 -63.74
C LEU A 28 34.87 -23.02 -62.28
N ARG A 29 36.16 -23.25 -62.00
CA ARG A 29 36.71 -23.18 -60.64
C ARG A 29 36.56 -21.78 -60.05
N ARG A 30 36.81 -20.73 -60.83
CA ARG A 30 36.74 -19.34 -60.34
C ARG A 30 35.31 -18.84 -60.22
N PHE A 31 34.46 -19.13 -61.20
CA PHE A 31 33.12 -18.54 -61.34
C PHE A 31 32.00 -19.41 -60.76
N LEU A 32 32.08 -20.75 -60.76
CA LEU A 32 31.00 -21.62 -60.27
C LEU A 32 31.24 -22.13 -58.85
N TYR A 33 32.43 -22.68 -58.56
CA TYR A 33 32.69 -23.30 -57.26
C TYR A 33 32.60 -22.31 -56.10
N LYS A 34 33.12 -21.09 -56.29
CA LYS A 34 33.13 -20.06 -55.25
C LYS A 34 31.72 -19.61 -54.83
N PRO A 35 30.81 -19.19 -55.74
CA PRO A 35 29.46 -18.79 -55.33
C PRO A 35 28.62 -19.96 -54.81
N VAL A 36 28.75 -21.17 -55.37
CA VAL A 36 27.99 -22.35 -54.88
C VAL A 36 28.38 -22.69 -53.45
N PHE A 37 29.69 -22.73 -53.15
CA PHE A 37 30.16 -23.00 -51.79
C PHE A 37 29.77 -21.88 -50.80
N GLN A 38 29.82 -20.62 -51.23
CA GLN A 38 29.34 -19.49 -50.42
C GLN A 38 27.85 -19.58 -50.13
N MET A 39 27.01 -19.96 -51.11
CA MET A 39 25.57 -20.12 -50.90
C MET A 39 25.27 -21.24 -49.91
N LEU A 40 25.98 -22.38 -50.01
CA LEU A 40 25.85 -23.49 -49.06
C LEU A 40 26.28 -23.08 -47.65
N LYS A 41 27.42 -22.40 -47.52
CA LYS A 41 27.89 -21.89 -46.22
C LYS A 41 26.93 -20.87 -45.62
N LYS A 42 26.36 -19.99 -46.45
CA LYS A 42 25.35 -19.01 -46.03
C LYS A 42 24.10 -19.70 -45.49
N ARG A 43 23.54 -20.67 -46.23
CA ARG A 43 22.40 -21.46 -45.78
C ARG A 43 22.68 -22.21 -44.47
N ALA A 44 23.84 -22.85 -44.37
CA ALA A 44 24.23 -23.54 -43.13
C ALA A 44 24.34 -22.57 -41.94
N SER A 45 24.88 -21.38 -42.16
CA SER A 45 24.98 -20.33 -41.14
C SER A 45 23.61 -19.80 -40.72
N GLU A 46 22.72 -19.51 -41.68
CA GLU A 46 21.36 -19.02 -41.42
C GLU A 46 20.54 -20.03 -40.61
N ILE A 47 20.64 -21.32 -40.95
CA ILE A 47 19.96 -22.39 -40.21
C ILE A 47 20.51 -22.50 -38.79
N LYS A 48 21.84 -22.47 -38.64
CA LYS A 48 22.48 -22.53 -37.33
C LYS A 48 22.07 -21.35 -36.45
N GLU A 49 22.14 -20.13 -36.98
CA GLU A 49 21.75 -18.91 -36.28
C GLU A 49 20.25 -18.93 -35.93
N GLY A 50 19.40 -19.42 -36.83
CA GLY A 50 17.96 -19.57 -36.56
C GLY A 50 17.66 -20.56 -35.42
N LEU A 51 18.39 -21.68 -35.37
CA LEU A 51 18.26 -22.67 -34.29
C LEU A 51 18.78 -22.12 -32.96
N GLU A 52 19.93 -21.45 -32.95
CA GLU A 52 20.49 -20.81 -31.76
C GLU A 52 19.55 -19.74 -31.20
N LYS A 53 19.02 -18.85 -32.05
CA LYS A 53 18.04 -17.84 -31.64
C LYS A 53 16.75 -18.45 -31.10
N THR A 54 16.28 -19.55 -31.69
CA THR A 54 15.07 -20.24 -31.20
C THR A 54 15.30 -20.82 -29.82
N GLU A 55 16.46 -21.42 -29.58
CA GLU A 55 16.83 -21.99 -28.28
C GLU A 55 17.02 -20.90 -27.22
N GLU A 56 17.67 -19.79 -27.57
CA GLU A 56 17.81 -18.62 -26.70
C GLU A 56 16.45 -18.01 -26.37
N ALA A 57 15.55 -17.86 -27.35
CA ALA A 57 14.20 -17.36 -27.13
C ALA A 57 13.38 -18.27 -26.21
N ARG A 58 13.52 -19.60 -26.34
CA ARG A 58 12.88 -20.57 -25.44
C ARG A 58 13.38 -20.43 -24.02
N LYS A 59 14.70 -20.36 -23.82
CA LYS A 59 15.30 -20.17 -22.49
C LYS A 59 14.90 -18.84 -21.86
N LEU A 60 14.89 -17.77 -22.65
CA LEU A 60 14.45 -16.46 -22.18
C LEU A 60 12.98 -16.50 -21.76
N LEU A 61 12.11 -17.12 -22.58
CA LEU A 61 10.70 -17.28 -22.25
C LEU A 61 10.50 -18.07 -20.95
N GLU A 62 11.20 -19.19 -20.77
CA GLU A 62 11.12 -20.00 -19.55
C GLU A 62 11.57 -19.20 -18.31
N ASN A 63 12.71 -18.50 -18.41
CA ASN A 63 13.21 -17.63 -17.35
C ASN A 63 12.24 -16.50 -17.02
N THR A 64 11.65 -15.85 -18.03
CA THR A 64 10.66 -14.79 -17.83
C THR A 64 9.41 -15.35 -17.16
N LEU A 65 8.91 -16.53 -17.58
CA LEU A 65 7.75 -17.16 -16.94
C LEU A 65 8.03 -17.53 -15.48
N GLU A 66 9.24 -17.99 -15.16
CA GLU A 66 9.64 -18.26 -13.78
C GLU A 66 9.72 -16.97 -12.95
N GLN A 67 10.30 -15.91 -13.51
CA GLN A 67 10.35 -14.58 -12.88
C GLN A 67 8.95 -14.02 -12.62
N GLU A 68 8.05 -14.09 -13.62
CA GLU A 68 6.65 -13.68 -13.50
C GLU A 68 5.94 -14.45 -12.38
N LYS A 69 6.08 -15.78 -12.34
CA LYS A 69 5.53 -16.61 -11.25
C LYS A 69 6.06 -16.19 -9.88
N ASN A 70 7.36 -15.91 -9.78
CA ASN A 70 7.99 -15.45 -8.55
C ASN A 70 7.50 -14.07 -8.13
N ILE A 71 7.33 -13.14 -9.08
CA ILE A 71 6.76 -11.81 -8.83
C ILE A 71 5.33 -11.93 -8.34
N LEU A 72 4.48 -12.72 -9.00
CA LEU A 72 3.10 -12.96 -8.58
C LEU A 72 3.03 -13.57 -7.18
N LYS A 73 3.87 -14.56 -6.88
CA LYS A 73 3.93 -15.16 -5.54
C LYS A 73 4.35 -14.15 -4.48
N LYS A 74 5.39 -13.35 -4.74
CA LYS A 74 5.82 -12.27 -3.84
C LYS A 74 4.74 -11.21 -3.64
N ALA A 75 4.05 -10.81 -4.72
CA ALA A 75 2.95 -9.85 -4.66
C ALA A 75 1.79 -10.38 -3.81
N GLN A 76 1.42 -11.66 -3.96
CA GLN A 76 0.40 -12.30 -3.12
C GLN A 76 0.82 -12.34 -1.64
N THR A 77 2.05 -12.76 -1.34
CA THR A 77 2.55 -12.77 0.05
C THR A 77 2.57 -11.35 0.65
N HIS A 78 3.00 -10.35 -0.12
CA HIS A 78 3.02 -8.96 0.32
C HIS A 78 1.61 -8.42 0.55
N ALA A 79 0.65 -8.73 -0.34
CA ALA A 79 -0.75 -8.34 -0.19
C ALA A 79 -1.37 -8.97 1.07
N THR A 80 -1.14 -10.27 1.31
CA THR A 80 -1.62 -10.93 2.53
C THR A 80 -1.02 -10.29 3.77
N LYS A 81 0.28 -9.96 3.74
CA LYS A 81 0.94 -9.28 4.86
C LYS A 81 0.36 -7.89 5.13
N ILE A 82 0.15 -7.07 4.08
CA ILE A 82 -0.51 -5.77 4.23
C ILE A 82 -1.90 -5.92 4.86
N MET A 83 -2.67 -6.91 4.41
CA MET A 83 -4.01 -7.13 4.94
C MET A 83 -4.01 -7.57 6.40
N GLU A 84 -3.03 -8.40 6.80
CA GLU A 84 -2.84 -8.81 8.19
C GLU A 84 -2.40 -7.63 9.07
N ASP A 85 -1.41 -6.86 8.62
CA ASP A 85 -0.93 -5.67 9.32
C ASP A 85 -2.05 -4.63 9.49
N ALA A 86 -2.84 -4.37 8.44
CA ALA A 86 -3.98 -3.46 8.50
C ALA A 86 -5.07 -3.94 9.46
N LYS A 87 -5.32 -5.26 9.53
CA LYS A 87 -6.28 -5.84 10.47
C LYS A 87 -5.80 -5.68 11.92
N ASN A 88 -4.51 -5.93 12.16
CA ASN A 88 -3.91 -5.76 13.50
C ASN A 88 -3.94 -4.30 13.93
N GLU A 89 -3.59 -3.37 13.03
CA GLU A 89 -3.65 -1.93 13.31
C GLU A 89 -5.10 -1.47 13.59
N ALA A 90 -6.07 -1.96 12.82
CA ALA A 90 -7.48 -1.66 13.07
C ALA A 90 -7.95 -2.15 14.46
N LEU A 91 -7.53 -3.35 14.87
CA LEU A 91 -7.83 -3.88 16.21
C LEU A 91 -7.17 -3.05 17.32
N GLU A 92 -5.92 -2.61 17.12
CA GLU A 92 -5.26 -1.72 18.07
C GLU A 92 -5.96 -0.36 18.18
N ILE A 93 -6.35 0.23 17.05
CA ILE A 93 -7.09 1.50 17.01
C ILE A 93 -8.44 1.33 17.72
N GLN A 94 -9.16 0.24 17.45
CA GLN A 94 -10.43 -0.06 18.12
C GLN A 94 -10.23 -0.14 19.63
N LYS A 95 -9.23 -0.90 20.10
CA LYS A 95 -8.94 -1.05 21.52
C LYS A 95 -8.59 0.29 22.17
N LYS A 96 -7.71 1.09 21.54
CA LYS A 96 -7.33 2.43 22.03
C LYS A 96 -8.54 3.37 22.07
N SER A 97 -9.42 3.31 21.07
CA SER A 97 -10.65 4.11 21.02
C SER A 97 -11.63 3.72 22.13
N GLU A 98 -11.80 2.42 22.39
CA GLU A 98 -12.66 1.93 23.47
C GLU A 98 -12.11 2.32 24.85
N GLU A 99 -10.80 2.19 25.07
CA GLU A 99 -10.14 2.62 26.31
C GLU A 99 -10.27 4.14 26.52
N ALA A 100 -10.05 4.93 25.47
CA ALA A 100 -10.24 6.38 25.52
C ALA A 100 -11.69 6.74 25.83
N ALA A 101 -12.66 6.09 25.16
CA ALA A 101 -14.09 6.33 25.40
C ALA A 101 -14.49 5.99 26.84
N LYS A 102 -14.01 4.87 27.40
CA LYS A 102 -14.25 4.51 28.81
C LYS A 102 -13.68 5.56 29.75
N LYS A 103 -12.44 6.00 29.53
CA LYS A 103 -11.80 7.03 30.35
C LYS A 103 -12.54 8.37 30.27
N HIS A 104 -13.01 8.75 29.09
CA HIS A 104 -13.85 9.95 28.91
C HIS A 104 -15.19 9.81 29.65
N ALA A 105 -15.84 8.65 29.57
CA ALA A 105 -17.10 8.40 30.27
C ALA A 105 -16.92 8.46 31.80
N GLU A 106 -15.86 7.83 32.34
CA GLU A 106 -15.52 7.92 33.77
C GLU A 106 -15.26 9.35 34.21
N LYS A 107 -14.53 10.13 33.40
CA LYS A 107 -14.29 11.55 33.67
C LYS A 107 -15.60 12.34 33.74
N ILE A 108 -16.49 12.16 32.76
CA ILE A 108 -17.80 12.83 32.73
C ILE A 108 -18.63 12.45 33.96
N ILE A 109 -18.65 11.16 34.34
CA ILE A 109 -19.39 10.70 35.52
C ILE A 109 -18.85 11.36 36.79
N ASN A 110 -17.53 11.43 36.95
CA ASN A 110 -16.91 12.06 38.11
C ASN A 110 -17.20 13.57 38.16
N GLU A 111 -17.02 14.29 37.06
CA GLU A 111 -17.35 15.72 36.96
C GLU A 111 -18.84 15.98 37.26
N THR A 112 -19.73 15.11 36.78
CA THR A 112 -21.17 15.19 37.05
C THR A 112 -21.48 14.95 38.52
N ARG A 113 -20.84 13.98 39.18
CA ARG A 113 -21.01 13.73 40.62
C ARG A 113 -20.57 14.93 41.45
N GLU A 114 -19.41 15.50 41.13
CA GLU A 114 -18.95 16.71 41.82
C GLU A 114 -19.88 17.90 41.59
N GLN A 115 -20.46 18.03 40.40
CA GLN A 115 -21.45 19.07 40.12
C GLN A 115 -22.74 18.86 40.91
N ILE A 116 -23.25 17.63 40.99
CA ILE A 116 -24.43 17.28 41.79
C ILE A 116 -24.19 17.59 43.27
N GLU A 117 -23.01 17.27 43.81
CA GLU A 117 -22.67 17.54 45.21
C GLU A 117 -22.63 19.04 45.50
N ARG A 118 -22.05 19.84 44.59
CA ARG A 118 -22.08 21.31 44.69
C ARG A 118 -23.51 21.86 44.64
N GLU A 119 -24.31 21.40 43.69
CA GLU A 119 -25.69 21.86 43.50
C GLU A 119 -26.59 21.46 44.67
N ALA A 120 -26.37 20.28 45.26
CA ALA A 120 -27.07 19.84 46.47
C ALA A 120 -26.76 20.77 47.66
N LYS A 121 -25.49 21.12 47.85
CA LYS A 121 -25.07 22.05 48.91
C LYS A 121 -25.65 23.46 48.71
N GLU A 122 -25.59 23.99 47.48
CA GLU A 122 -26.21 25.27 47.15
C GLU A 122 -27.74 25.25 47.37
N THR A 123 -28.38 24.12 47.08
CA THR A 123 -29.81 23.92 47.31
C THR A 123 -30.13 23.90 48.81
N GLU A 124 -29.33 23.23 49.61
CA GLU A 124 -29.46 23.21 51.07
C GLU A 124 -29.33 24.63 51.65
N ASP A 125 -28.31 25.38 51.24
CA ASP A 125 -28.11 26.78 51.64
C ASP A 125 -29.32 27.65 51.25
N ARG A 126 -29.87 27.46 50.05
CA ARG A 126 -31.10 28.14 49.60
C ARG A 126 -32.32 27.76 50.43
N ILE A 127 -32.46 26.51 50.83
CA ILE A 127 -33.56 26.05 51.71
C ILE A 127 -33.43 26.72 53.07
N ILE A 128 -32.24 26.73 53.69
CA ILE A 128 -31.99 27.37 54.99
C ILE A 128 -32.31 28.86 54.93
N ALA A 129 -31.89 29.55 53.87
CA ALA A 129 -32.21 30.96 53.66
C ALA A 129 -33.73 31.21 53.52
N ASN A 130 -34.43 30.37 52.76
CA ASN A 130 -35.88 30.46 52.58
C ASN A 130 -36.65 30.19 53.89
N VAL A 131 -36.26 29.17 54.65
CA VAL A 131 -36.86 28.85 55.95
C VAL A 131 -36.63 30.00 56.93
N SER A 132 -35.42 30.55 56.98
CA SER A 132 -35.11 31.72 57.83
C SER A 132 -35.99 32.91 57.49
N LYS A 133 -36.20 33.20 56.19
CA LYS A 133 -37.08 34.27 55.72
C LYS A 133 -38.55 34.04 56.11
N ILE A 134 -39.04 32.80 55.98
CA ILE A 134 -40.41 32.43 56.38
C ILE A 134 -40.57 32.58 57.91
N SER A 135 -39.61 32.11 58.70
CA SER A 135 -39.63 32.22 60.16
C SER A 135 -39.64 33.68 60.63
N VAL A 136 -38.85 34.56 60.00
CA VAL A 136 -38.87 36.00 60.30
C VAL A 136 -40.22 36.61 59.96
N SER A 137 -40.79 36.30 58.79
CA SER A 137 -42.11 36.82 58.38
C SER A 137 -43.24 36.31 59.29
N PHE A 138 -43.15 35.06 59.75
CA PHE A 138 -44.08 34.49 60.72
C PHE A 138 -43.97 35.19 62.08
N LEU A 139 -42.75 35.43 62.59
CA LEU A 139 -42.52 36.17 63.83
C LEU A 139 -43.02 37.62 63.73
N GLU A 140 -42.77 38.32 62.62
CA GLU A 140 -43.32 39.66 62.38
C GLU A 140 -44.86 39.67 62.50
N LYS A 141 -45.53 38.74 61.83
CA LYS A 141 -47.00 38.63 61.86
C LYS A 141 -47.55 38.16 63.21
N ALA A 142 -46.86 37.27 63.91
CA ALA A 142 -47.29 36.78 65.22
C ALA A 142 -47.10 37.84 66.32
N LEU A 143 -46.05 38.66 66.23
CA LEU A 143 -45.75 39.73 67.18
C LEU A 143 -46.55 41.01 66.87
N SER A 144 -47.04 41.19 65.64
CA SER A 144 -47.89 42.33 65.27
C SER A 144 -49.22 42.26 65.99
N GLY A 145 -49.33 42.99 67.11
CA GLY A 145 -50.53 43.05 67.95
C GLY A 145 -50.30 42.67 69.42
N LEU A 146 -49.13 42.13 69.79
CA LEU A 146 -48.83 41.70 71.18
C LEU A 146 -47.76 42.55 71.89
N PHE A 147 -46.94 43.32 71.16
CA PHE A 147 -45.80 44.08 71.70
C PHE A 147 -45.72 45.50 71.12
N THR A 148 -45.01 46.41 71.80
CA THR A 148 -44.74 47.76 71.28
C THR A 148 -43.69 47.73 70.16
N GLU A 149 -43.72 48.70 69.23
CA GLU A 149 -42.79 48.79 68.09
C GLU A 149 -41.31 48.61 68.47
N LYS A 150 -40.92 49.11 69.65
CA LYS A 150 -39.55 49.06 70.15
C LYS A 150 -39.11 47.64 70.53
N GLU A 151 -39.98 46.88 71.20
CA GLU A 151 -39.75 45.49 71.60
C GLU A 151 -39.76 44.54 70.39
N GLN A 152 -40.64 44.81 69.42
CA GLN A 152 -40.72 44.06 68.17
C GLN A 152 -39.42 44.15 67.37
N LYS A 153 -38.84 45.35 67.30
CA LYS A 153 -37.55 45.62 66.63
C LYS A 153 -36.38 44.91 67.31
N GLU A 154 -36.37 44.89 68.64
CA GLU A 154 -35.32 44.22 69.42
C GLU A 154 -35.37 42.69 69.28
N LEU A 155 -36.56 42.10 69.33
CA LEU A 155 -36.77 40.66 69.18
C LEU A 155 -36.45 40.18 67.75
N MET A 156 -36.85 40.93 66.72
CA MET A 156 -36.45 40.64 65.34
C MET A 156 -34.94 40.65 65.17
N THR A 157 -34.27 41.67 65.71
CA THR A 157 -32.81 41.80 65.61
C THR A 157 -32.10 40.62 66.28
N ARG A 158 -32.61 40.16 67.43
CA ARG A 158 -32.08 38.97 68.12
C ARG A 158 -32.37 37.66 67.38
N ALA A 159 -33.57 37.51 66.79
CA ALA A 159 -33.95 36.33 66.02
C ALA A 159 -33.08 36.15 64.76
N VAL A 160 -32.86 37.24 64.00
CA VAL A 160 -31.97 37.22 62.82
C VAL A 160 -30.52 36.89 63.22
N LYS A 161 -30.06 37.35 64.39
CA LYS A 161 -28.69 37.11 64.87
C LYS A 161 -28.44 35.68 65.36
N LYS A 162 -29.49 34.95 65.74
CA LYS A 162 -29.42 33.53 66.15
C LYS A 162 -29.62 32.53 65.00
N LEU A 163 -30.12 33.00 63.85
CA LEU A 163 -30.31 32.19 62.64
C LEU A 163 -29.12 32.28 61.66
N LYS A 164 -28.18 33.20 61.91
CA LYS A 164 -26.85 33.23 61.31
C LYS A 164 -25.89 32.39 62.15
#